data_AF-A0A9E5EIZ1-F1
#
_entry.id   AF-A0A9E5EIZ1-F1
#
_cell.length_a   1.000
_cell.length_b   1.000
_cell.length_c   1.000
_cell.angle_alpha   90.00
_cell.angle_beta   90.00
_cell.angle_gamma   90.00
#
_symmetry.space_group_name_H-M   'P 1'
#
loop_
_entity.id
_entity.type
_entity.pdbx_description
1 polymer ?
#
loop_
_entity_poly.entity_id
_entity_poly.type
_entity_poly.pdbx_seq_one_letter_code
_entity_poly.pdbx_strand_id
1 'polypeptide(L)'
;MDTCADWINQRVRKDDFVAANPNIAWLLKARVAPYLQIITWYGETTQGYENGNQRERFRYDCSLEKARYAVIGDIDQRWTFGEPNVKKLAEFLQSHNWPIVWKGNYYLVLANPALLP
;
A
#
# COMPACT_ATOMS: atom_id res chain seq x y z
N MET A 1 -5.00 13.62 -19.20
CA MET A 1 -4.22 12.52 -18.58
C MET A 1 -4.96 12.10 -17.34
N ASP A 2 -5.27 10.82 -17.20
CA ASP A 2 -5.93 10.30 -15.98
C ASP A 2 -5.00 10.50 -14.77
N THR A 3 -5.56 10.96 -13.65
CA THR A 3 -4.81 11.02 -12.40
C THR A 3 -4.55 9.60 -11.86
N CYS A 4 -3.60 9.45 -10.94
CA CYS A 4 -3.35 8.16 -10.29
C CYS A 4 -4.63 7.59 -9.65
N ALA A 5 -5.40 8.44 -8.96
CA ALA A 5 -6.64 8.04 -8.32
C ALA A 5 -7.71 7.62 -9.33
N ASP A 6 -7.88 8.36 -10.43
CA ASP A 6 -8.85 8.01 -11.48
C ASP A 6 -8.50 6.65 -12.10
N TRP A 7 -7.22 6.43 -12.41
CA TRP A 7 -6.75 5.18 -12.98
C TRP A 7 -7.02 3.98 -12.06
N ILE A 8 -6.76 4.12 -10.75
CA ILE A 8 -7.03 3.09 -9.74
C ILE A 8 -8.54 2.87 -9.60
N ASN A 9 -9.32 3.95 -9.47
CA ASN A 9 -10.77 3.88 -9.23
C ASN A 9 -11.56 3.19 -10.36
N GLN A 10 -11.07 3.23 -11.60
CA GLN A 10 -11.64 2.48 -12.71
C GLN A 10 -11.39 0.95 -12.62
N ARG A 11 -10.48 0.51 -11.74
CA ARG A 11 -9.94 -0.87 -11.70
C ARG A 11 -10.09 -1.57 -10.36
N VAL A 12 -10.69 -0.90 -9.37
CA VAL A 12 -10.94 -1.45 -8.04
C VAL A 12 -12.44 -1.49 -7.74
N ARG A 13 -12.83 -2.45 -6.91
CA ARG A 13 -14.13 -2.51 -6.24
C ARG A 13 -13.98 -2.00 -4.81
N LYS A 14 -15.11 -1.63 -4.18
CA LYS A 14 -15.14 -1.14 -2.80
C LYS A 14 -14.43 -2.04 -1.78
N ASP A 15 -14.50 -3.36 -1.99
CA ASP A 15 -13.93 -4.35 -1.08
C ASP A 15 -12.51 -4.80 -1.43
N ASP A 16 -11.95 -4.34 -2.56
CA ASP A 16 -10.52 -4.52 -2.84
C ASP A 16 -9.70 -3.72 -1.82
N PHE A 17 -8.47 -4.18 -1.57
CA PHE A 17 -7.51 -3.50 -0.72
C PHE A 17 -6.42 -2.84 -1.57
N VAL A 18 -6.06 -1.60 -1.23
CA VAL A 18 -4.96 -0.85 -1.86
C VAL A 18 -4.02 -0.34 -0.78
N ALA A 19 -2.74 -0.65 -0.90
CA ALA A 19 -1.71 -0.04 -0.06
C ALA A 19 -1.40 1.35 -0.61
N ALA A 20 -1.68 2.42 0.14
CA ALA A 20 -1.42 3.78 -0.33
C ALA A 20 -1.23 4.76 0.83
N ASN A 21 -0.35 5.75 0.63
CA ASN A 21 -0.13 6.81 1.61
C ASN A 21 -1.33 7.76 1.74
N PRO A 22 -1.43 8.51 2.85
CA PRO A 22 -2.57 9.37 3.13
C PRO A 22 -2.81 10.50 2.11
N ASN A 23 -1.79 10.92 1.34
CA ASN A 23 -1.93 12.03 0.39
C ASN A 23 -2.85 11.68 -0.78
N ILE A 24 -3.03 10.40 -1.09
CA ILE A 24 -3.94 9.91 -2.15
C ILE A 24 -5.08 9.05 -1.61
N ALA A 25 -4.95 8.44 -0.43
CA ALA A 25 -5.89 7.46 0.11
C ALA A 25 -7.35 7.91 0.11
N TRP A 26 -7.61 9.18 0.45
CA TRP A 26 -8.96 9.76 0.54
C TRP A 26 -9.69 9.88 -0.81
N LEU A 27 -8.96 9.76 -1.92
CA LEU A 27 -9.52 9.77 -3.28
C LEU A 27 -9.91 8.36 -3.78
N LEU A 28 -9.48 7.30 -3.09
CA LEU A 28 -9.62 5.93 -3.57
C LEU A 28 -10.95 5.31 -3.11
N LYS A 29 -11.66 4.65 -4.03
CA LYS A 29 -12.96 4.01 -3.81
C LYS A 29 -12.81 2.53 -3.42
N ALA A 30 -11.86 2.25 -2.54
CA ALA A 30 -11.49 0.91 -2.07
C ALA A 30 -11.14 0.96 -0.57
N ARG A 31 -10.83 -0.20 0.04
CA ARG A 31 -10.19 -0.24 1.36
C ARG A 31 -8.74 0.17 1.21
N VAL A 32 -8.25 1.03 2.11
CA VAL A 32 -6.89 1.58 2.00
C VAL A 32 -6.18 1.53 3.33
N ALA A 33 -4.88 1.25 3.32
CA ALA A 33 -4.04 1.46 4.49
C ALA A 33 -2.66 1.98 4.04
N PRO A 34 -2.06 2.93 4.78
CA PRO A 34 -0.69 3.35 4.54
C PRO A 34 0.32 2.31 5.03
N TYR A 35 1.54 2.33 4.51
CA TYR A 35 2.58 1.35 4.83
C TYR A 35 2.89 1.22 6.32
N LEU A 36 2.80 2.32 7.09
CA LEU A 36 2.93 2.29 8.55
C LEU A 36 1.83 1.46 9.24
N GLN A 37 0.60 1.45 8.73
CA GLN A 37 -0.44 0.56 9.26
C GLN A 37 -0.21 -0.88 8.80
N ILE A 38 0.16 -1.07 7.54
CA ILE A 38 0.41 -2.38 6.94
C ILE A 38 1.51 -3.13 7.70
N ILE A 39 2.62 -2.46 8.04
CA ILE A 39 3.70 -3.14 8.78
C ILE A 39 3.20 -3.62 10.15
N THR A 40 2.34 -2.85 10.81
CA THR A 40 1.77 -3.23 12.11
C THR A 40 0.73 -4.34 12.01
N TRP A 41 0.10 -4.56 10.84
CA TRP A 41 -0.75 -5.74 10.59
C TRP A 41 0.04 -7.05 10.65
N TYR A 42 1.33 -7.00 10.28
CA TYR A 42 2.25 -8.13 10.46
C TYR A 42 2.76 -8.27 11.90
N GLY A 43 2.27 -7.46 12.84
CA GLY A 43 2.69 -7.45 14.25
C GLY A 43 4.02 -6.72 14.51
N GLU A 44 4.58 -6.09 13.48
CA GLU A 44 5.85 -5.38 13.54
C GLU A 44 5.68 -3.96 14.10
N THR A 45 6.75 -3.44 14.71
CA THR A 45 6.76 -2.08 15.26
C THR A 45 7.10 -1.04 14.20
N THR A 46 6.62 0.18 14.38
CA THR A 46 7.02 1.34 13.57
C THR A 46 6.76 2.63 14.36
N GLN A 47 7.05 3.80 13.79
CA GLN A 47 6.78 5.07 14.47
C GLN A 47 5.29 5.23 14.80
N GLY A 48 5.00 5.57 16.06
CA GLY A 48 3.63 5.68 16.58
C GLY A 48 2.98 4.33 16.90
N TYR A 49 3.71 3.22 16.71
CA TYR A 49 3.30 1.84 17.01
C TYR A 49 4.49 1.07 17.59
N GLU A 50 4.99 1.51 18.74
CA GLU A 50 6.18 0.96 19.39
C GLU A 50 5.98 -0.48 19.87
N ASN A 51 4.73 -0.93 19.97
CA ASN A 51 4.35 -2.30 20.32
C ASN A 51 3.67 -3.05 19.16
N GLY A 52 3.73 -2.51 17.94
CA GLY A 52 2.99 -3.02 16.79
C GLY A 52 1.48 -2.94 16.98
N ASN A 53 0.72 -3.78 16.26
CA ASN A 53 -0.73 -3.93 16.44
C ASN A 53 -1.15 -5.39 16.43
N GLN A 54 -2.24 -5.68 17.15
CA GLN A 54 -2.97 -6.93 17.05
C GLN A 54 -3.89 -6.90 15.82
N ARG A 55 -3.96 -8.01 15.07
CA ARG A 55 -4.74 -8.10 13.82
C ARG A 55 -6.22 -7.83 14.02
N GLU A 56 -6.74 -8.19 15.18
CA GLU A 56 -8.15 -8.04 15.57
C GLU A 56 -8.57 -6.55 15.66
N ARG A 57 -7.61 -5.62 15.72
CA ARG A 57 -7.88 -4.16 15.72
C ARG A 57 -8.18 -3.61 14.33
N PHE A 58 -7.86 -4.35 13.27
CA PHE A 58 -8.10 -3.89 11.91
C PHE A 58 -9.47 -4.35 11.42
N ARG A 59 -10.17 -3.47 10.72
CA ARG A 59 -11.50 -3.76 10.20
C ARG A 59 -11.48 -4.71 8.98
N TYR A 60 -10.34 -4.86 8.33
CA TYR A 60 -10.13 -5.71 7.18
C TYR A 60 -8.67 -6.16 7.12
N ASP A 61 -8.41 -7.18 6.31
CA ASP A 61 -7.07 -7.69 6.04
C ASP A 61 -6.23 -6.62 5.30
N CYS A 62 -5.19 -6.13 5.98
CA CYS A 62 -4.26 -5.12 5.46
C CYS A 62 -2.96 -5.73 4.93
N SER A 63 -2.92 -7.04 4.67
CA SER A 63 -1.71 -7.69 4.14
C SER A 63 -1.45 -7.31 2.67
N LEU A 64 -0.17 -7.22 2.29
CA LEU A 64 0.21 -6.98 0.90
C LEU A 64 -0.19 -8.14 -0.02
N GLU A 65 -0.27 -9.36 0.49
CA GLU A 65 -0.78 -10.53 -0.24
C GLU A 65 -2.23 -10.32 -0.72
N LYS A 66 -3.04 -9.53 0.01
CA LYS A 66 -4.41 -9.17 -0.36
C LYS A 66 -4.54 -7.84 -1.10
N ALA A 67 -3.50 -7.01 -1.11
CA ALA A 67 -3.56 -5.74 -1.82
C ALA A 67 -3.65 -6.01 -3.32
N ARG A 68 -4.61 -5.38 -4.00
CA ARG A 68 -4.69 -5.39 -5.49
C ARG A 68 -3.60 -4.52 -6.08
N TYR A 69 -3.36 -3.37 -5.45
CA TYR A 69 -2.36 -2.39 -5.85
C TYR A 69 -1.56 -1.89 -4.64
N ALA A 70 -0.29 -1.58 -4.88
CA ALA A 70 0.55 -0.81 -3.98
C ALA A 70 0.95 0.50 -4.68
N VAL A 71 0.60 1.62 -4.06
CA VAL A 71 0.87 2.98 -4.55
C VAL A 71 2.08 3.51 -3.80
N ILE A 72 3.10 3.91 -4.54
CA ILE A 72 4.32 4.52 -4.00
C ILE A 72 4.32 5.99 -4.39
N GLY A 73 4.20 6.87 -3.40
CA GLY A 73 4.32 8.32 -3.59
C GLY A 73 5.71 8.86 -3.21
N ASP A 74 5.90 10.16 -3.40
CA ASP A 74 7.14 10.87 -3.04
C ASP A 74 7.45 10.76 -1.53
N ILE A 75 6.42 10.87 -0.67
CA ILE A 75 6.60 10.71 0.79
C ILE A 75 7.08 9.33 1.18
N ASP A 76 6.67 8.29 0.44
CA ASP A 76 7.04 6.92 0.75
C ASP A 76 8.53 6.68 0.48
N GLN A 77 9.02 7.20 -0.64
CA GLN A 77 10.42 7.10 -1.04
C GLN A 77 11.35 7.91 -0.14
N ARG A 78 10.91 9.09 0.29
CA ARG A 78 11.75 10.01 1.08
C ARG A 78 11.79 9.69 2.57
N TRP A 79 10.74 9.08 3.09
CA TRP A 79 10.56 8.96 4.53
C TRP A 79 9.97 7.61 4.96
N THR A 80 8.79 7.24 4.44
CA THR A 80 8.04 6.07 4.96
C THR A 80 8.87 4.78 4.93
N PHE A 81 9.64 4.52 3.87
CA PHE A 81 10.48 3.31 3.79
C PHE A 81 11.74 3.34 4.67
N GLY A 82 12.09 4.51 5.23
CA GLY A 82 13.14 4.66 6.23
C GLY A 82 12.68 4.34 7.66
N GLU A 83 11.36 4.29 7.89
CA GLU A 83 10.80 4.00 9.21
C GLU A 83 11.03 2.55 9.63
N PRO A 84 11.09 2.26 10.96
CA PRO A 84 11.38 0.94 11.48
C PRO A 84 10.48 -0.13 10.85
N ASN A 85 11.10 -1.21 10.38
CA ASN A 85 10.49 -2.38 9.73
C ASN A 85 9.76 -2.11 8.40
N VAL A 86 9.45 -0.87 8.02
CA VAL A 86 8.65 -0.58 6.82
C VAL A 86 9.39 -0.96 5.54
N LYS A 87 10.72 -0.89 5.52
CA LYS A 87 11.54 -1.36 4.40
C LYS A 87 11.27 -2.82 4.02
N LYS A 88 10.87 -3.68 4.97
CA LYS A 88 10.47 -5.08 4.71
C LYS A 88 9.33 -5.16 3.68
N LEU A 89 8.42 -4.18 3.67
CA LEU A 89 7.31 -4.11 2.70
C LEU A 89 7.82 -3.77 1.30
N ALA A 90 8.79 -2.87 1.16
CA ALA A 90 9.40 -2.58 -0.13
C ALA A 90 10.18 -3.80 -0.67
N GLU A 91 10.92 -4.49 0.20
CA GLU A 91 11.62 -5.74 -0.11
C GLU A 91 10.65 -6.87 -0.50
N PHE A 92 9.47 -6.94 0.15
CA PHE A 92 8.39 -7.84 -0.24
C PHE A 92 7.91 -7.58 -1.67
N LEU A 93 7.58 -6.32 -2.00
CA LEU A 93 7.10 -5.95 -3.34
C LEU A 93 8.15 -6.27 -4.42
N GLN A 94 9.43 -6.03 -4.12
CA GLN A 94 10.54 -6.33 -5.01
C GLN A 94 10.76 -7.84 -5.19
N SER A 95 10.85 -8.59 -4.10
CA SER A 95 11.10 -10.05 -4.13
C SER A 95 9.97 -10.83 -4.81
N HIS A 96 8.74 -10.33 -4.71
CA HIS A 96 7.58 -10.91 -5.38
C HIS A 96 7.36 -10.36 -6.80
N ASN A 97 8.29 -9.58 -7.34
CA ASN A 97 8.28 -9.04 -8.70
C ASN A 97 6.97 -8.31 -9.06
N TRP A 98 6.47 -7.44 -8.17
CA TRP A 98 5.27 -6.67 -8.46
C TRP A 98 5.52 -5.73 -9.65
N PRO A 99 4.79 -5.87 -10.78
CA PRO A 99 5.03 -5.03 -11.94
C PRO A 99 4.48 -3.62 -11.78
N ILE A 100 5.19 -2.64 -12.33
CA ILE A 100 4.70 -1.27 -12.47
C ILE A 100 3.63 -1.26 -13.58
N VAL A 101 2.39 -0.94 -13.21
CA VAL A 101 1.24 -0.91 -14.14
C VAL A 101 0.78 0.51 -14.45
N TRP A 102 1.22 1.49 -13.67
CA TRP A 102 0.99 2.90 -13.93
C TRP A 102 2.10 3.75 -13.33
N LYS A 103 2.48 4.82 -14.02
CA LYS A 103 3.49 5.79 -13.57
C LYS A 103 3.08 7.20 -13.96
N GLY A 104 3.07 8.09 -12.98
CA GLY A 104 2.91 9.52 -13.17
C GLY A 104 4.07 10.29 -12.53
N ASN A 105 3.91 11.60 -12.41
CA ASN A 105 4.97 12.47 -11.89
C ASN A 105 5.24 12.28 -10.39
N TYR A 106 4.19 11.97 -9.61
CA TYR A 106 4.27 11.92 -8.13
C TYR A 106 4.00 10.54 -7.54
N TYR A 107 3.47 9.62 -8.36
CA TYR A 107 3.05 8.30 -7.90
C TYR A 107 3.44 7.23 -8.92
N LEU A 108 3.68 6.04 -8.38
CA LEU A 108 3.88 4.80 -9.11
C LEU A 108 2.91 3.77 -8.55
N VAL A 109 2.28 2.98 -9.41
CA VAL A 109 1.35 1.91 -9.01
C VAL A 109 1.93 0.57 -9.42
N LEU A 110 2.09 -0.28 -8.42
CA LEU A 110 2.47 -1.68 -8.56
C LEU A 110 1.22 -2.55 -8.47
N ALA A 111 1.10 -3.55 -9.33
CA ALA A 111 0.02 -4.53 -9.25
C ALA A 111 0.47 -5.79 -8.53
N ASN A 112 -0.43 -6.41 -7.80
CA ASN A 112 -0.20 -7.72 -7.23
C ASN A 112 -0.20 -8.78 -8.35
N PRO A 113 0.93 -9.46 -8.61
CA PRO A 113 1.03 -10.41 -9.71
C PRO A 113 0.10 -11.61 -9.56
N ALA A 114 -0.28 -11.98 -8.33
CA ALA A 114 -1.21 -13.08 -8.08
C ALA A 114 -2.68 -12.73 -8.41
N LEU A 115 -2.99 -11.44 -8.62
CA LEU A 115 -4.34 -10.95 -8.93
C LEU A 115 -4.46 -10.38 -10.36
N LEU A 116 -3.39 -10.47 -11.14
CA LEU A 116 -3.44 -10.19 -12.57
C LEU A 116 -4.14 -11.34 -13.31
N PRO A 117 -4.91 -11.05 -14.37
CA PRO A 117 -5.57 -12.07 -15.18
C PRO A 117 -4.58 -12.97 -15.94
#